data_AF-A0A1N6Z7F1-F1
#
_entry.id   AF-A0A1N6Z7F1-F1
#
_cell.length_a   1.000
_cell.length_b   1.000
_cell.length_c   1.000
_cell.angle_alpha   90.00
_cell.angle_beta   90.00
_cell.angle_gamma   90.00
#
_symmetry.space_group_name_H-M   'P 1'
#
loop_
_entity.id
_entity.type
_entity.pdbx_description
1 polymer ?
#
loop_
_entity_poly.entity_id
_entity_poly.type
_entity_poly.pdbx_seq_one_letter_code
_entity_poly.pdbx_strand_id
1 'polypeptide(L)'
;MDVNQHYRFVVPDRSYASLTKKDITRLAESFALPEGAVGKVNIIVSEMLSNLEKHTTHGGELLVKAIGKPIYGIEIICLDNGPGMSDPGRMLEDGVSTFGSAGEGLGAIQRQSDVFDIYSLPQVGTVILAQVYKSNRSIPPVRRYDIGNIMVPKPKEIDCGDGYAVIHHERGAYLLALDGLGHGTHAQEAAQLAVKTYCDKPIPDPALALQVIHTSIRRTRGAVGFAANIDLSQNKFSYCGIGNIAGKLYSTESPLGNMPYKNVISYNGILGHNIPGTFNNQHLDWNRNKILIVHSDGLKSRWDLSRYPNLSRHLPTTIAAVLYKDHSRQTDDTLVLVCKAKP
;
A
#
# COMPACT_ATOMS: atom_id res chain seq x y z
N MET A 1 15.09 -2.07 4.72
CA MET A 1 14.04 -1.28 4.05
C MET A 1 13.39 -0.44 5.12
N ASP A 2 13.05 0.81 4.85
CA ASP A 2 12.34 1.63 5.84
C ASP A 2 10.84 1.31 5.72
N VAL A 3 10.28 0.72 6.77
CA VAL A 3 8.88 0.31 6.83
C VAL A 3 8.11 1.46 7.46
N ASN A 4 7.43 2.22 6.61
CA ASN A 4 6.72 3.43 7.03
C ASN A 4 5.21 3.21 6.93
N GLN A 5 4.51 3.56 8.00
CA GLN A 5 3.05 3.72 7.99
C GLN A 5 2.64 5.02 7.28
N HIS A 6 1.38 5.12 6.94
CA HIS A 6 0.78 6.35 6.43
C HIS A 6 0.19 7.17 7.59
N TYR A 7 0.51 8.45 7.57
CA TYR A 7 -0.24 9.46 8.30
C TYR A 7 -1.54 9.73 7.55
N ARG A 8 -2.66 9.59 8.26
CA ARG A 8 -3.99 9.77 7.72
C ARG A 8 -4.54 11.15 8.07
N PHE A 9 -4.95 11.89 7.06
CA PHE A 9 -5.60 13.19 7.19
C PHE A 9 -7.02 13.12 6.64
N VAL A 10 -8.01 13.11 7.53
CA VAL A 10 -9.42 13.17 7.13
C VAL A 10 -9.78 14.61 6.80
N VAL A 11 -10.41 14.83 5.64
CA VAL A 11 -10.81 16.15 5.12
C VAL A 11 -12.32 16.11 4.87
N PRO A 12 -13.16 16.31 5.91
CA PRO A 12 -14.61 16.21 5.77
C PRO A 12 -15.20 17.39 4.98
N ASP A 13 -14.59 18.57 5.09
CA ASP A 13 -14.99 19.78 4.39
C ASP A 13 -13.81 20.77 4.24
N ARG A 14 -14.06 21.88 3.54
CA ARG A 14 -13.05 22.91 3.21
C ARG A 14 -12.34 23.54 4.41
N SER A 15 -12.96 23.55 5.61
CA SER A 15 -12.35 24.17 6.80
C SER A 15 -11.07 23.46 7.25
N TYR A 16 -10.90 22.19 6.86
CA TYR A 16 -9.72 21.39 7.18
C TYR A 16 -8.55 21.61 6.21
N ALA A 17 -8.80 22.16 5.01
CA ALA A 17 -7.81 22.23 3.93
C ALA A 17 -6.52 22.97 4.36
N SER A 18 -6.66 24.13 4.99
CA SER A 18 -5.51 24.94 5.42
C SER A 18 -4.66 24.24 6.50
N LEU A 19 -5.31 23.54 7.44
CA LEU A 19 -4.63 22.82 8.51
C LEU A 19 -3.92 21.57 7.95
N THR A 20 -4.64 20.75 7.16
CA THR A 20 -4.10 19.57 6.51
C THR A 20 -2.89 19.90 5.65
N LYS A 21 -2.96 20.97 4.84
CA LYS A 21 -1.83 21.42 4.04
C LYS A 21 -0.61 21.73 4.91
N LYS A 22 -0.80 22.53 5.97
CA LYS A 22 0.28 22.92 6.89
C LYS A 22 0.95 21.72 7.55
N ASP A 23 0.16 20.73 7.97
CA ASP A 23 0.70 19.54 8.63
C ASP A 23 1.43 18.61 7.66
N ILE A 24 0.96 18.49 6.42
CA ILE A 24 1.68 17.75 5.37
C ILE A 24 2.99 18.47 4.99
N THR A 25 3.00 19.80 4.93
CA THR A 25 4.24 20.57 4.73
C THR A 25 5.27 20.27 5.83
N ARG A 26 4.84 20.28 7.11
CA ARG A 26 5.70 19.92 8.25
C ARG A 26 6.20 18.48 8.17
N LEU A 27 5.36 17.54 7.75
CA LEU A 27 5.79 16.16 7.53
C LEU A 27 6.87 16.08 6.44
N ALA A 28 6.69 16.75 5.30
CA ALA A 28 7.68 16.80 4.23
C ALA A 28 9.03 17.37 4.71
N GLU A 29 8.99 18.44 5.52
CA GLU A 29 10.19 19.00 6.17
C GLU A 29 10.84 18.00 7.15
N SER A 30 10.04 17.29 7.95
CA SER A 30 10.52 16.26 8.89
C SER A 30 11.19 15.07 8.20
N PHE A 31 10.78 14.76 6.96
CA PHE A 31 11.42 13.76 6.10
C PHE A 31 12.68 14.31 5.39
N ALA A 32 13.09 15.53 5.73
CA ALA A 32 14.25 16.22 5.19
C ALA A 32 14.23 16.36 3.66
N LEU A 33 13.06 16.66 3.08
CA LEU A 33 12.95 17.05 1.66
C LEU A 33 13.56 18.44 1.44
N PRO A 34 14.22 18.69 0.29
CA PRO A 34 14.70 20.02 -0.06
C PRO A 34 13.53 20.98 -0.33
N GLU A 35 13.78 22.28 -0.19
CA GLU A 35 12.77 23.35 -0.37
C GLU A 35 11.99 23.22 -1.68
N GLY A 36 12.67 22.93 -2.79
CA GLY A 36 12.01 22.72 -4.09
C GLY A 36 11.05 21.53 -4.10
N ALA A 37 11.37 20.43 -3.41
CA ALA A 37 10.48 19.28 -3.28
C ALA A 37 9.30 19.57 -2.34
N VAL A 38 9.52 20.33 -1.27
CA VAL A 38 8.44 20.84 -0.40
C VAL A 38 7.50 21.76 -1.19
N GLY A 39 8.03 22.60 -2.08
CA GLY A 39 7.25 23.42 -3.01
C GLY A 39 6.33 22.58 -3.92
N LYS A 40 6.87 21.53 -4.55
CA LYS A 40 6.08 20.56 -5.35
C LYS A 40 4.96 19.92 -4.52
N VAL A 41 5.28 19.44 -3.31
CA VAL A 41 4.31 18.85 -2.37
C VAL A 41 3.18 19.83 -2.06
N ASN A 42 3.51 21.10 -1.79
CA ASN A 42 2.51 22.11 -1.46
C ASN A 42 1.54 22.40 -2.60
N ILE A 43 1.99 22.33 -3.86
CA ILE A 43 1.13 22.45 -5.04
C ILE A 43 0.23 21.22 -5.16
N ILE A 44 0.80 20.01 -5.08
CA ILE A 44 0.06 18.75 -5.16
C ILE A 44 -1.05 18.70 -4.12
N VAL A 45 -0.73 19.00 -2.86
CA VAL A 45 -1.70 18.97 -1.75
C VAL A 45 -2.78 20.04 -1.94
N SER A 46 -2.42 21.24 -2.40
CA SER A 46 -3.38 22.30 -2.73
C SER A 46 -4.42 21.83 -3.74
N GLU A 47 -3.97 21.21 -4.84
CA GLU A 47 -4.86 20.74 -5.90
C GLU A 47 -5.70 19.55 -5.45
N MET A 48 -5.12 18.60 -4.72
CA MET A 48 -5.87 17.46 -4.14
C MET A 48 -6.98 17.95 -3.19
N LEU A 49 -6.68 18.88 -2.29
CA LEU A 49 -7.66 19.44 -1.37
C LEU A 49 -8.75 20.24 -2.09
N SER A 50 -8.38 21.01 -3.12
CA SER A 50 -9.36 21.74 -3.93
C SER A 50 -10.29 20.80 -4.69
N ASN A 51 -9.76 19.69 -5.23
CA ASN A 51 -10.56 18.67 -5.89
C ASN A 51 -11.53 17.99 -4.92
N LEU A 52 -11.09 17.71 -3.69
CA LEU A 52 -11.99 17.21 -2.64
C LEU A 52 -13.12 18.21 -2.38
N GLU A 53 -12.81 19.50 -2.17
CA GLU A 53 -13.84 20.52 -1.92
C GLU A 53 -14.86 20.64 -3.07
N LYS A 54 -14.39 20.59 -4.32
CA LYS A 54 -15.24 20.83 -5.50
C LYS A 54 -16.08 19.62 -5.91
N HIS A 55 -15.58 18.41 -5.69
CA HIS A 55 -16.14 17.21 -6.32
C HIS A 55 -16.74 16.19 -5.34
N THR A 56 -16.52 16.32 -4.03
CA THR A 56 -17.16 15.43 -3.04
C THR A 56 -18.00 16.22 -2.03
N THR A 57 -19.20 15.72 -1.76
CA THR A 57 -20.10 16.25 -0.74
C THR A 57 -19.81 15.70 0.65
N HIS A 58 -19.02 14.63 0.76
CA HIS A 58 -18.72 13.93 2.02
C HIS A 58 -17.25 14.04 2.40
N GLY A 59 -16.50 14.92 1.72
CA GLY A 59 -15.06 15.02 1.88
C GLY A 59 -14.31 13.78 1.38
N GLY A 60 -13.08 13.65 1.84
CA GLY A 60 -12.18 12.54 1.51
C GLY A 60 -11.04 12.46 2.52
N GLU A 61 -9.96 11.79 2.14
CA GLU A 61 -8.77 11.74 2.98
C GLU A 61 -7.47 11.73 2.17
N LEU A 62 -6.42 12.21 2.80
CA LEU A 62 -5.05 12.10 2.31
C LEU A 62 -4.28 11.10 3.18
N LEU A 63 -3.60 10.15 2.53
CA LEU A 63 -2.61 9.28 3.17
C LEU A 63 -1.22 9.75 2.75
N VAL A 64 -0.34 9.97 3.73
CA VAL A 64 1.00 10.50 3.49
C VAL A 64 2.03 9.63 4.18
N LYS A 65 3.09 9.22 3.48
CA LYS A 65 4.21 8.51 4.11
C LYS A 65 5.55 8.92 3.51
N ALA A 66 6.62 8.73 4.28
CA ALA A 66 7.97 8.77 3.74
C ALA A 66 8.23 7.56 2.83
N ILE A 67 8.89 7.80 1.70
CA ILE A 67 9.45 6.76 0.86
C ILE A 67 10.88 6.51 1.35
N GLY A 68 11.18 5.25 1.64
CA GLY A 68 12.48 4.80 2.12
C GLY A 68 13.40 4.28 1.02
N LYS A 69 14.55 3.71 1.42
CA LYS A 69 15.53 3.13 0.48
C LYS A 69 14.90 2.26 -0.62
N PRO A 70 15.40 2.33 -1.88
CA PRO A 70 16.61 3.04 -2.29
C PRO A 70 16.40 4.52 -2.65
N ILE A 71 15.15 4.98 -2.71
CA ILE A 71 14.81 6.35 -3.12
C ILE A 71 14.05 7.03 -2.01
N TYR A 72 14.66 8.05 -1.43
CA TYR A 72 14.01 8.85 -0.41
C TYR A 72 13.04 9.84 -1.04
N GLY A 73 11.88 10.01 -0.42
CA GLY A 73 10.85 10.92 -0.92
C GLY A 73 9.63 10.92 -0.02
N ILE A 74 8.52 11.43 -0.54
CA ILE A 74 7.21 11.43 0.09
C ILE A 74 6.17 10.90 -0.90
N GLU A 75 5.27 10.08 -0.39
CA GLU A 75 4.10 9.58 -1.09
C GLU A 75 2.86 10.25 -0.50
N ILE A 76 1.97 10.72 -1.38
CA ILE A 76 0.72 11.39 -1.04
C ILE A 76 -0.37 10.74 -1.88
N ILE A 77 -1.40 10.20 -1.20
CA ILE A 77 -2.52 9.53 -1.83
C ILE A 77 -3.79 10.26 -1.42
N CYS A 78 -4.56 10.74 -2.40
CA CYS A 78 -5.88 11.32 -2.19
C CYS A 78 -6.96 10.28 -2.50
N LEU A 79 -7.92 10.14 -1.58
CA LEU A 79 -9.01 9.17 -1.64
C LEU A 79 -10.34 9.88 -1.46
N ASP A 80 -11.27 9.70 -2.41
CA ASP A 80 -12.65 10.16 -2.29
C ASP A 80 -13.67 9.11 -2.72
N ASN A 81 -14.89 9.26 -2.22
CA ASN A 81 -16.07 8.50 -2.63
C ASN A 81 -17.07 9.41 -3.38
N GLY A 82 -16.54 10.39 -4.13
CA GLY A 82 -17.32 11.30 -4.95
C GLY A 82 -17.87 10.62 -6.22
N PRO A 83 -18.35 11.40 -7.19
CA PRO A 83 -19.01 10.88 -8.38
C PRO A 83 -18.07 10.08 -9.30
N GLY A 84 -16.75 10.21 -9.13
CA GLY A 84 -15.75 9.62 -10.01
C GLY A 84 -15.75 10.20 -11.43
N MET A 85 -14.91 9.64 -12.30
CA MET A 85 -14.71 10.06 -13.69
C MET A 85 -14.86 8.87 -14.63
N SER A 86 -15.47 9.10 -15.80
CA SER A 86 -15.57 8.09 -16.86
C SER A 86 -14.30 8.00 -17.70
N ASP A 87 -13.58 9.11 -17.87
CA ASP A 87 -12.32 9.18 -18.61
C ASP A 87 -11.31 10.07 -17.87
N PRO A 88 -10.54 9.49 -16.93
CA PRO A 88 -9.50 10.23 -16.20
C PRO A 88 -8.38 10.73 -17.11
N GLY A 89 -8.11 10.05 -18.23
CA GLY A 89 -7.04 10.42 -19.17
C GLY A 89 -7.34 11.77 -19.82
N ARG A 90 -8.57 11.96 -20.27
CA ARG A 90 -9.03 13.25 -20.82
C ARG A 90 -9.04 14.38 -19.79
N MET A 91 -9.25 14.07 -18.51
CA MET A 91 -9.25 15.07 -17.42
C MET A 91 -7.84 15.51 -17.01
N LEU A 92 -6.79 14.86 -17.52
CA LEU A 92 -5.39 15.28 -17.34
C LEU A 92 -4.92 16.26 -18.42
N GLU A 93 -5.66 16.39 -19.53
CA GLU A 93 -5.35 17.37 -20.58
C GLU A 93 -5.68 18.79 -20.09
N ASP A 94 -4.70 19.69 -20.15
CA ASP A 94 -4.88 21.08 -19.70
C ASP A 94 -6.06 21.74 -20.45
N GLY A 95 -6.93 22.43 -19.70
CA GLY A 95 -8.11 23.11 -20.23
C GLY A 95 -9.42 22.32 -20.17
N VAL A 96 -9.39 21.05 -19.75
CA VAL A 96 -10.60 20.25 -19.53
C VAL A 96 -11.03 20.35 -18.06
N SER A 97 -12.19 20.96 -17.79
CA SER A 97 -12.77 21.02 -16.44
C SER A 97 -14.26 20.70 -16.43
N THR A 98 -14.73 20.08 -15.35
CA THR A 98 -16.16 19.79 -15.13
C THR A 98 -16.86 20.86 -14.29
N PHE A 99 -16.12 21.79 -13.67
CA PHE A 99 -16.64 22.77 -12.70
C PHE A 99 -16.22 24.23 -12.95
N GLY A 100 -15.88 24.60 -14.20
CA GLY A 100 -15.62 26.00 -14.55
C GLY A 100 -14.29 26.56 -14.00
N SER A 101 -13.35 25.70 -13.60
CA SER A 101 -11.96 26.07 -13.36
C SER A 101 -11.15 26.03 -14.67
N ALA A 102 -9.91 26.51 -14.66
CA ALA A 102 -9.00 26.45 -15.81
C ALA A 102 -8.68 25.02 -16.30
N GLY A 103 -9.10 23.97 -15.57
CA GLY A 103 -8.86 22.58 -15.98
C GLY A 103 -7.40 22.14 -15.82
N GLU A 104 -6.62 22.83 -15.00
CA GLU A 104 -5.18 22.57 -14.84
C GLU A 104 -4.84 21.72 -13.61
N GLY A 105 -5.80 21.46 -12.70
CA GLY A 105 -5.50 20.92 -11.37
C GLY A 105 -4.90 19.51 -11.37
N LEU A 106 -5.49 18.57 -12.12
CA LEU A 106 -4.96 17.21 -12.26
C LEU A 106 -3.64 17.19 -13.05
N GLY A 107 -3.54 17.99 -14.12
CA GLY A 107 -2.31 18.17 -14.89
C GLY A 107 -1.17 18.76 -14.04
N ALA A 108 -1.48 19.69 -13.14
CA ALA A 108 -0.51 20.25 -12.20
C ALA A 108 0.01 19.19 -11.23
N ILE A 109 -0.87 18.35 -10.64
CA ILE A 109 -0.44 17.25 -9.77
C ILE A 109 0.52 16.32 -10.53
N GLN A 110 0.17 15.93 -11.76
CA GLN A 110 1.01 15.07 -12.59
C GLN A 110 2.39 15.71 -12.87
N ARG A 111 2.42 16.99 -13.28
CA ARG A 111 3.67 17.72 -13.59
C ARG A 111 4.59 17.89 -12.37
N GLN A 112 4.02 18.03 -11.18
CA GLN A 112 4.81 18.19 -9.95
C GLN A 112 5.28 16.86 -9.36
N SER A 113 4.76 15.73 -9.83
CA SER A 113 5.05 14.40 -9.30
C SER A 113 6.17 13.70 -10.09
N ASP A 114 7.05 12.98 -9.40
CA ASP A 114 8.03 12.10 -10.03
C ASP A 114 7.39 10.73 -10.38
N VAL A 115 6.40 10.30 -9.59
CA VAL A 115 5.48 9.20 -9.95
C VAL A 115 4.06 9.66 -9.74
N PHE A 116 3.22 9.44 -10.74
CA PHE A 116 1.80 9.80 -10.72
C PHE A 116 0.96 8.60 -11.20
N ASP A 117 -0.16 8.37 -10.54
CA ASP A 117 -1.18 7.45 -11.00
C ASP A 117 -2.57 7.91 -10.55
N ILE A 118 -3.59 7.64 -11.34
CA ILE A 118 -4.96 8.01 -11.04
C ILE A 118 -5.91 6.90 -11.45
N TYR A 119 -6.72 6.44 -10.51
CA TYR A 119 -7.80 5.51 -10.76
C TYR A 119 -9.12 6.15 -10.34
N SER A 120 -10.08 6.23 -11.25
CA SER A 120 -11.41 6.74 -10.97
C SER A 120 -12.45 5.86 -11.62
N LEU A 121 -13.57 5.67 -10.93
CA LEU A 121 -14.68 4.89 -11.45
C LEU A 121 -16.00 5.61 -11.12
N PRO A 122 -16.91 5.78 -12.09
CA PRO A 122 -18.18 6.46 -11.86
C PRO A 122 -18.96 5.83 -10.69
N GLN A 123 -19.48 6.70 -9.81
CA GLN A 123 -20.22 6.34 -8.59
C GLN A 123 -19.42 5.58 -7.53
N VAL A 124 -18.11 5.41 -7.72
CA VAL A 124 -17.20 4.76 -6.75
C VAL A 124 -16.16 5.74 -6.20
N GLY A 125 -15.83 6.79 -6.95
CA GLY A 125 -14.92 7.86 -6.54
C GLY A 125 -13.54 7.75 -7.17
N THR A 126 -12.57 8.49 -6.63
CA THR A 126 -11.23 8.63 -7.20
C THR A 126 -10.13 8.33 -6.19
N VAL A 127 -9.04 7.76 -6.70
CA VAL A 127 -7.76 7.58 -6.03
C VAL A 127 -6.69 8.27 -6.87
N ILE A 128 -5.97 9.22 -6.27
CA ILE A 128 -4.84 9.92 -6.90
C ILE A 128 -3.59 9.60 -6.09
N LEU A 129 -2.56 9.05 -6.73
CA LEU A 129 -1.26 8.79 -6.16
C LEU A 129 -0.25 9.79 -6.73
N ALA A 130 0.51 10.43 -5.85
CA ALA A 130 1.64 11.27 -6.19
C ALA A 130 2.85 10.90 -5.32
N GLN A 131 4.02 10.75 -5.93
CA GLN A 131 5.30 10.64 -5.21
C GLN A 131 6.23 11.77 -5.64
N VAL A 132 6.91 12.37 -4.67
CA VAL A 132 7.95 13.36 -4.89
C VAL A 132 9.24 12.87 -4.24
N TYR A 133 10.29 12.75 -5.04
CA TYR A 133 11.59 12.27 -4.61
C TYR A 133 12.44 13.40 -4.04
N LYS A 134 13.28 13.07 -3.06
CA LYS A 134 14.23 13.99 -2.45
C LYS A 134 15.27 14.49 -3.45
N SER A 135 15.61 13.68 -4.46
CA SER A 135 16.53 14.06 -5.53
C SER A 135 15.97 13.68 -6.89
N ASN A 136 15.98 14.63 -7.83
CA ASN A 136 15.55 14.42 -9.22
C ASN A 136 16.42 13.38 -9.98
N ARG A 137 17.54 12.91 -9.42
CA ARG A 137 18.44 11.92 -10.05
C ARG A 137 18.16 10.48 -9.62
N SER A 138 17.17 10.27 -8.75
CA SER A 138 16.84 8.94 -8.25
C SER A 138 15.99 8.18 -9.26
N ILE A 139 16.62 7.29 -10.02
CA ILE A 139 15.93 6.35 -10.92
C ILE A 139 15.69 5.06 -10.15
N PRO A 140 14.43 4.59 -10.00
CA PRO A 140 14.15 3.31 -9.37
C PRO A 140 14.85 2.19 -10.16
N PRO A 141 15.44 1.18 -9.47
CA PRO A 141 16.01 0.04 -10.18
C PRO A 141 14.93 -0.65 -11.01
N VAL A 142 15.25 -0.94 -12.27
CA VAL A 142 14.35 -1.67 -13.16
C VAL A 142 14.19 -3.10 -12.64
N ARG A 143 12.95 -3.47 -12.34
CA ARG A 143 12.57 -4.80 -11.83
C ARG A 143 11.51 -5.41 -12.72
N ARG A 144 11.47 -6.74 -12.76
CA ARG A 144 10.39 -7.51 -13.41
C ARG A 144 9.14 -7.68 -12.52
N TYR A 145 9.02 -6.85 -11.48
CA TYR A 145 7.89 -6.78 -10.58
C TYR A 145 7.85 -5.41 -9.91
N ASP A 146 6.66 -4.99 -9.49
CA ASP A 146 6.42 -3.82 -8.66
C ASP A 146 5.77 -4.22 -7.34
N ILE A 147 6.02 -3.43 -6.30
CA ILE A 147 5.43 -3.62 -4.98
C ILE A 147 4.92 -2.29 -4.47
N GLY A 148 3.75 -2.31 -3.85
CA GLY A 148 3.11 -1.15 -3.24
C GLY A 148 2.32 -1.56 -2.02
N ASN A 149 2.06 -0.62 -1.13
CA ASN A 149 1.37 -0.90 0.12
C ASN A 149 0.55 0.28 0.62
N ILE A 150 -0.48 -0.05 1.39
CA ILE A 150 -1.14 0.84 2.35
C ILE A 150 -0.95 0.22 3.72
N MET A 151 -0.55 1.03 4.70
CA MET A 151 -0.44 0.64 6.10
C MET A 151 -0.89 1.83 6.94
N VAL A 152 -2.04 1.74 7.58
CA VAL A 152 -2.71 2.86 8.25
C VAL A 152 -3.07 2.44 9.67
N PRO A 153 -2.71 3.24 10.70
CA PRO A 153 -3.09 2.94 12.06
C PRO A 153 -4.62 2.99 12.22
N LYS A 154 -5.14 2.18 13.15
CA LYS A 154 -6.51 2.25 13.62
C LYS A 154 -6.87 3.71 13.96
N PRO A 155 -8.10 4.18 13.67
CA PRO A 155 -8.48 5.54 14.01
C PRO A 155 -8.26 5.85 15.50
N LYS A 156 -7.65 7.01 15.77
CA LYS A 156 -7.22 7.51 17.10
C LYS A 156 -5.93 6.89 17.65
N GLU A 157 -5.35 5.90 16.98
CA GLU A 157 -3.99 5.43 17.29
C GLU A 157 -2.95 6.24 16.50
N ILE A 158 -1.77 6.39 17.09
CA ILE A 158 -0.62 7.00 16.44
C ILE A 158 0.24 5.93 15.78
N ASP A 159 0.34 4.77 16.41
CA ASP A 159 1.18 3.65 16.01
C ASP A 159 0.34 2.53 15.40
N CYS A 160 0.68 2.12 14.18
CA CYS A 160 0.03 0.98 13.53
C CYS A 160 0.56 -0.35 14.10
N GLY A 161 -0.34 -1.22 14.54
CA GLY A 161 -0.02 -2.58 15.00
C GLY A 161 0.41 -3.54 13.89
N ASP A 162 0.12 -3.21 12.63
CA ASP A 162 0.55 -3.98 11.47
C ASP A 162 2.01 -3.71 11.10
N GLY A 163 2.61 -4.64 10.36
CA GLY A 163 3.95 -4.49 9.82
C GLY A 163 4.14 -5.22 8.50
N TYR A 164 5.07 -4.76 7.68
CA TYR A 164 5.48 -5.48 6.48
C TYR A 164 6.99 -5.36 6.27
N ALA A 165 7.56 -6.25 5.46
CA ALA A 165 8.94 -6.10 4.99
C ALA A 165 9.05 -6.58 3.55
N VAL A 166 9.91 -5.92 2.78
CA VAL A 166 10.25 -6.35 1.42
C VAL A 166 11.75 -6.33 1.27
N ILE A 167 12.30 -7.50 0.96
CA ILE A 167 13.73 -7.69 0.79
C ILE A 167 13.95 -8.11 -0.65
N HIS A 168 14.49 -7.19 -1.43
CA HIS A 168 14.84 -7.43 -2.81
C HIS A 168 16.14 -8.22 -2.90
N HIS A 169 16.16 -9.26 -3.72
CA HIS A 169 17.36 -10.00 -4.08
C HIS A 169 17.47 -10.12 -5.61
N GLU A 170 18.60 -10.64 -6.11
CA GLU A 170 18.90 -10.69 -7.56
C GLU A 170 17.82 -11.37 -8.40
N ARG A 171 17.14 -12.37 -7.82
CA ARG A 171 16.20 -13.25 -8.51
C ARG A 171 14.74 -12.96 -8.17
N GLY A 172 14.45 -11.94 -7.36
CA GLY A 172 13.07 -11.69 -6.93
C GLY A 172 12.97 -10.90 -5.62
N ALA A 173 12.02 -11.28 -4.77
CA ALA A 173 11.78 -10.62 -3.49
C ALA A 173 11.29 -11.59 -2.41
N TYR A 174 11.69 -11.32 -1.18
CA TYR A 174 11.06 -11.85 0.02
C TYR A 174 10.05 -10.83 0.56
N LEU A 175 8.88 -11.31 0.93
CA LEU A 175 7.77 -10.51 1.44
C LEU A 175 7.40 -10.99 2.85
N LEU A 176 7.09 -10.04 3.72
CA LEU A 176 6.51 -10.28 5.04
C LEU A 176 5.32 -9.34 5.23
N ALA A 177 4.22 -9.87 5.76
CA ALA A 177 3.10 -9.10 6.27
C ALA A 177 2.73 -9.63 7.66
N LEU A 178 2.45 -8.74 8.60
CA LEU A 178 2.22 -9.02 10.01
C LEU A 178 1.08 -8.15 10.51
N ASP A 179 0.37 -8.68 11.49
CA ASP A 179 -0.64 -7.99 12.27
C ASP A 179 -0.38 -8.36 13.74
N GLY A 180 0.09 -7.36 14.49
CA GLY A 180 0.46 -7.48 15.89
C GLY A 180 -0.80 -7.55 16.76
N LEU A 181 -0.81 -8.41 17.78
CA LEU A 181 -2.04 -8.63 18.55
C LEU A 181 -2.53 -7.36 19.27
N GLY A 182 -3.74 -6.93 18.93
CA GLY A 182 -4.36 -5.72 19.45
C GLY A 182 -4.06 -4.52 18.54
N HIS A 183 -3.89 -3.33 19.12
CA HIS A 183 -3.56 -2.12 18.38
C HIS A 183 -2.65 -1.21 19.22
N GLY A 184 -2.11 -0.16 18.58
CA GLY A 184 -1.25 0.83 19.21
C GLY A 184 0.17 0.31 19.51
N THR A 185 0.89 1.02 20.37
CA THR A 185 2.33 0.87 20.56
C THR A 185 2.79 -0.57 20.87
N HIS A 186 2.07 -1.33 21.70
CA HIS A 186 2.50 -2.71 22.03
C HIS A 186 2.29 -3.72 20.90
N ALA A 187 1.28 -3.51 20.04
CA ALA A 187 1.10 -4.31 18.83
C ALA A 187 2.21 -3.96 17.82
N GLN A 188 2.48 -2.66 17.67
CA GLN A 188 3.55 -2.15 16.82
C GLN A 188 4.93 -2.69 17.25
N GLU A 189 5.25 -2.72 18.55
CA GLU A 189 6.51 -3.27 19.08
C GLU A 189 6.73 -4.72 18.64
N ALA A 190 5.67 -5.55 18.68
CA ALA A 190 5.73 -6.93 18.23
C ALA A 190 6.00 -7.03 16.72
N ALA A 191 5.25 -6.27 15.91
CA ALA A 191 5.39 -6.25 14.46
C ALA A 191 6.77 -5.72 14.03
N GLN A 192 7.23 -4.61 14.60
CA GLN A 192 8.53 -4.01 14.30
C GLN A 192 9.70 -4.93 14.68
N LEU A 193 9.64 -5.63 15.82
CA LEU A 193 10.68 -6.58 16.19
C LEU A 193 10.75 -7.76 15.20
N ALA A 194 9.60 -8.25 14.74
CA ALA A 194 9.53 -9.29 13.71
C ALA A 194 10.08 -8.80 12.37
N VAL A 195 9.67 -7.60 11.92
CA VAL A 195 10.19 -6.95 10.70
C VAL A 195 11.70 -6.79 10.77
N LYS A 196 12.23 -6.29 11.90
CA LYS A 196 13.67 -6.13 12.12
C LYS A 196 14.39 -7.47 12.02
N THR A 197 13.89 -8.49 12.72
CA THR A 197 14.46 -9.86 12.68
C THR A 197 14.54 -10.39 11.25
N TYR A 198 13.46 -10.20 10.48
CA TYR A 198 13.37 -10.65 9.09
C TYR A 198 14.33 -9.91 8.15
N CYS A 199 14.50 -8.60 8.35
CA CYS A 199 15.43 -7.78 7.58
C CYS A 199 16.90 -8.08 7.89
N ASP A 200 17.23 -8.29 9.17
CA ASP A 200 18.61 -8.54 9.62
C ASP A 200 19.11 -9.93 9.18
N LYS A 201 18.20 -10.91 9.09
CA LYS A 201 18.49 -12.27 8.64
C LYS A 201 17.47 -12.74 7.59
N PRO A 202 17.63 -12.33 6.32
CA PRO A 202 16.74 -12.76 5.26
C PRO A 202 16.85 -14.27 5.03
N ILE A 203 15.74 -15.00 5.19
CA ILE A 203 15.69 -16.46 5.00
C ILE A 203 14.80 -16.75 3.77
N PRO A 204 15.31 -17.44 2.73
CA PRO A 204 14.55 -17.72 1.52
C PRO A 204 13.33 -18.64 1.71
N ASP A 205 13.36 -19.48 2.75
CA ASP A 205 12.28 -20.40 3.11
C ASP A 205 11.24 -19.70 4.01
N PRO A 206 10.00 -19.49 3.53
CA PRO A 206 8.99 -18.75 4.29
C PRO A 206 8.61 -19.38 5.63
N ALA A 207 8.46 -20.70 5.69
CA ALA A 207 8.14 -21.40 6.94
C ALA A 207 9.26 -21.24 7.97
N LEU A 208 10.52 -21.44 7.56
CA LEU A 208 11.67 -21.22 8.45
C LEU A 208 11.78 -19.76 8.91
N ALA A 209 11.51 -18.81 8.02
CA ALA A 209 11.49 -17.39 8.40
C ALA A 209 10.45 -17.10 9.50
N LEU A 210 9.25 -17.68 9.39
CA LEU A 210 8.22 -17.56 10.42
C LEU A 210 8.58 -18.29 11.72
N GLN A 211 9.31 -19.41 11.68
CA GLN A 211 9.84 -20.07 12.88
C GLN A 211 10.85 -19.19 13.63
N VAL A 212 11.72 -18.50 12.89
CA VAL A 212 12.69 -17.56 13.46
C VAL A 212 11.97 -16.36 14.07
N ILE A 213 10.99 -15.77 13.36
CA ILE A 213 10.15 -14.69 13.90
C ILE A 213 9.40 -15.14 15.15
N HIS A 214 8.77 -16.31 15.13
CA HIS A 214 8.04 -16.84 16.28
C HIS A 214 8.92 -16.88 17.53
N THR A 215 10.18 -17.28 17.38
CA THR A 215 11.12 -17.35 18.49
C THR A 215 11.57 -15.96 18.95
N SER A 216 11.79 -15.02 18.02
CA SER A 216 12.30 -13.68 18.34
C SER A 216 11.28 -12.80 19.07
N ILE A 217 9.98 -13.00 18.83
CA ILE A 217 8.91 -12.17 19.41
C ILE A 217 8.19 -12.81 20.60
N ARG A 218 8.70 -13.90 21.20
CA ARG A 218 8.06 -14.59 22.34
C ARG A 218 7.78 -13.73 23.58
N ARG A 219 8.47 -12.60 23.71
CA ARG A 219 8.32 -11.67 24.85
C ARG A 219 7.49 -10.43 24.52
N THR A 220 6.80 -10.42 23.38
CA THR A 220 5.92 -9.32 22.98
C THR A 220 4.45 -9.76 23.06
N ARG A 221 3.53 -8.92 22.59
CA ARG A 221 2.14 -9.34 22.39
C ARG A 221 1.97 -10.46 21.37
N GLY A 222 2.98 -10.77 20.57
CA GLY A 222 2.87 -11.70 19.45
C GLY A 222 2.17 -11.08 18.25
N ALA A 223 2.11 -11.84 17.16
CA ALA A 223 1.54 -11.41 15.90
C ALA A 223 1.01 -12.60 15.10
N VAL A 224 0.12 -12.33 14.16
CA VAL A 224 -0.12 -13.23 13.02
C VAL A 224 0.77 -12.78 11.87
N GLY A 225 1.06 -13.67 10.92
CA GLY A 225 2.02 -13.34 9.87
C GLY A 225 1.93 -14.19 8.61
N PHE A 226 2.36 -13.60 7.53
CA PHE A 226 2.52 -14.20 6.22
C PHE A 226 3.92 -13.89 5.71
N ALA A 227 4.65 -14.92 5.27
CA ALA A 227 5.92 -14.77 4.60
C ALA A 227 5.86 -15.40 3.21
N ALA A 228 6.56 -14.81 2.24
CA ALA A 228 6.66 -15.35 0.90
C ALA A 228 8.02 -15.09 0.25
N ASN A 229 8.33 -15.92 -0.74
CA ASN A 229 9.47 -15.81 -1.62
C ASN A 229 8.99 -15.89 -3.08
N ILE A 230 9.30 -14.85 -3.85
CA ILE A 230 9.10 -14.81 -5.29
C ILE A 230 10.45 -15.08 -5.96
N ASP A 231 10.55 -16.18 -6.70
CA ASP A 231 11.73 -16.54 -7.49
C ASP A 231 11.41 -16.46 -8.98
N LEU A 232 11.90 -15.40 -9.63
CA LEU A 232 11.73 -15.12 -11.05
C LEU A 232 12.67 -15.96 -11.95
N SER A 233 13.66 -16.65 -11.38
CA SER A 233 14.50 -17.57 -12.14
C SER A 233 13.79 -18.90 -12.36
N GLN A 234 12.98 -19.31 -11.39
CA GLN A 234 12.17 -20.53 -11.46
C GLN A 234 10.71 -20.27 -11.83
N ASN A 235 10.28 -19.01 -11.92
CA ASN A 235 8.87 -18.60 -12.04
C ASN A 235 8.01 -19.23 -10.93
N LYS A 236 8.52 -19.22 -9.69
CA LYS A 236 7.86 -19.81 -8.53
C LYS A 236 7.56 -18.77 -7.47
N PHE A 237 6.47 -19.01 -6.77
CA PHE A 237 6.06 -18.33 -5.56
C PHE A 237 5.88 -19.37 -4.46
N SER A 238 6.64 -19.24 -3.37
CA SER A 238 6.41 -20.02 -2.17
C SER A 238 5.97 -19.11 -1.03
N TYR A 239 5.09 -19.61 -0.18
CA TYR A 239 4.62 -18.86 0.97
C TYR A 239 4.25 -19.75 2.15
N CYS A 240 4.19 -19.16 3.33
CA CYS A 240 3.61 -19.74 4.53
C CYS A 240 2.88 -18.64 5.31
N GLY A 241 1.77 -18.98 5.95
CA GLY A 241 1.01 -18.06 6.80
C GLY A 241 0.61 -18.70 8.12
N ILE A 242 0.62 -17.92 9.19
CA ILE A 242 0.18 -18.28 10.54
C ILE A 242 -0.83 -17.23 11.00
N GLY A 243 -2.05 -17.64 11.32
CA GLY A 243 -3.15 -16.78 11.72
C GLY A 243 -4.02 -16.32 10.55
N ASN A 244 -4.49 -15.09 10.60
CA ASN A 244 -5.58 -14.57 9.76
C ASN A 244 -5.16 -13.50 8.75
N ILE A 245 -3.86 -13.36 8.43
CA ILE A 245 -3.45 -12.61 7.23
C ILE A 245 -4.06 -13.30 6.01
N ALA A 246 -4.91 -12.58 5.30
CA ALA A 246 -5.61 -13.07 4.12
C ALA A 246 -4.88 -12.63 2.85
N GLY A 247 -5.07 -13.37 1.76
CA GLY A 247 -4.50 -12.97 0.48
C GLY A 247 -5.11 -13.68 -0.72
N LYS A 248 -4.89 -13.11 -1.89
CA LYS A 248 -5.31 -13.64 -3.18
C LYS A 248 -4.19 -13.47 -4.21
N LEU A 249 -3.93 -14.53 -4.97
CA LEU A 249 -3.03 -14.52 -6.12
C LEU A 249 -3.85 -14.57 -7.41
N TYR A 250 -3.98 -13.42 -8.07
CA TYR A 250 -4.70 -13.26 -9.33
C TYR A 250 -3.84 -13.60 -10.54
N SER A 251 -4.50 -14.07 -11.61
CA SER A 251 -3.94 -14.17 -12.95
C SER A 251 -4.60 -13.13 -13.86
N THR A 252 -3.81 -12.23 -14.44
CA THR A 252 -4.32 -11.20 -15.36
C THR A 252 -4.49 -11.69 -16.80
N GLU A 253 -3.91 -12.85 -17.13
CA GLU A 253 -4.18 -13.55 -18.39
C GLU A 253 -5.34 -14.53 -18.19
N SER A 254 -6.45 -14.24 -18.88
CA SER A 254 -7.58 -15.15 -19.00
C SER A 254 -8.27 -14.93 -20.36
N PRO A 255 -8.39 -15.98 -21.19
CA PRO A 255 -9.10 -15.91 -22.47
C PRO A 255 -10.58 -15.54 -22.33
N LEU A 256 -11.16 -15.73 -21.13
CA LEU A 256 -12.59 -15.58 -20.86
C LEU A 256 -12.94 -14.21 -20.24
N GLY A 257 -11.99 -13.28 -20.14
CA GLY A 257 -12.21 -11.95 -19.53
C GLY A 257 -12.35 -11.92 -18.00
N ASN A 258 -12.53 -13.09 -17.35
CA ASN A 258 -12.54 -13.21 -15.89
C ASN A 258 -11.11 -13.18 -15.31
N MET A 259 -10.92 -12.66 -14.10
CA MET A 259 -9.61 -12.67 -13.43
C MET A 259 -9.56 -13.78 -12.36
N PRO A 260 -9.15 -15.02 -12.70
CA PRO A 260 -9.13 -16.11 -11.73
C PRO A 260 -8.09 -15.84 -10.64
N TYR A 261 -8.41 -16.27 -9.42
CA TYR A 261 -7.49 -16.14 -8.28
C TYR A 261 -7.45 -17.42 -7.44
N LYS A 262 -6.33 -17.60 -6.74
CA LYS A 262 -6.18 -18.59 -5.65
C LYS A 262 -6.11 -17.84 -4.33
N ASN A 263 -6.83 -18.33 -3.31
CA ASN A 263 -6.71 -17.79 -1.96
C ASN A 263 -5.39 -18.25 -1.34
N VAL A 264 -4.74 -17.35 -0.59
CA VAL A 264 -3.67 -17.68 0.34
C VAL A 264 -4.28 -18.38 1.55
N ILE A 265 -3.70 -19.51 1.93
CA ILE A 265 -4.16 -20.33 3.06
C ILE A 265 -3.11 -20.28 4.17
N SER A 266 -3.56 -19.98 5.38
CA SER A 266 -2.72 -19.88 6.57
C SER A 266 -3.08 -20.97 7.57
N TYR A 267 -2.10 -21.42 8.36
CA TYR A 267 -2.35 -22.31 9.49
C TYR A 267 -2.87 -21.51 10.68
N ASN A 268 -3.66 -22.13 11.55
CA ASN A 268 -4.08 -21.49 12.81
C ASN A 268 -2.88 -21.36 13.77
N GLY A 269 -2.71 -20.18 14.36
CA GLY A 269 -1.67 -19.93 15.34
C GLY A 269 -1.35 -18.45 15.50
N ILE A 270 -0.46 -18.16 16.45
CA ILE A 270 0.02 -16.82 16.80
C ILE A 270 1.52 -16.91 17.02
N LEU A 271 2.30 -16.17 16.23
CA LEU A 271 3.76 -16.04 16.37
C LEU A 271 4.08 -15.41 17.74
N GLY A 272 5.13 -15.89 18.40
CA GLY A 272 5.46 -15.52 19.78
C GLY A 272 4.70 -16.31 20.85
N HIS A 273 3.56 -16.93 20.51
CA HIS A 273 2.75 -17.72 21.45
C HIS A 273 2.67 -19.18 21.04
N ASN A 274 1.61 -19.57 20.33
CA ASN A 274 1.34 -20.96 19.94
C ASN A 274 1.24 -21.08 18.43
N ILE A 275 2.04 -21.98 17.84
CA ILE A 275 2.01 -22.32 16.41
C ILE A 275 1.93 -23.84 16.26
N PRO A 276 1.44 -24.35 15.11
CA PRO A 276 1.42 -25.80 14.87
C PRO A 276 2.82 -26.40 14.97
N GLY A 277 2.92 -27.64 15.46
CA GLY A 277 4.20 -28.37 15.54
C GLY A 277 4.86 -28.61 14.18
N THR A 278 4.09 -28.53 13.09
CA THR A 278 4.62 -28.57 11.71
C THR A 278 3.77 -27.68 10.82
N PHE A 279 4.42 -26.89 9.98
CA PHE A 279 3.80 -26.11 8.92
C PHE A 279 4.80 -26.00 7.76
N ASN A 280 4.29 -26.16 6.54
CA ASN A 280 5.09 -26.27 5.33
C ASN A 280 4.75 -25.15 4.35
N ASN A 281 5.71 -24.84 3.50
CA ASN A 281 5.53 -23.92 2.39
C ASN A 281 4.50 -24.46 1.39
N GLN A 282 3.64 -23.56 0.95
CA GLN A 282 2.80 -23.76 -0.23
C GLN A 282 3.56 -23.24 -1.45
N HIS A 283 3.40 -23.90 -2.59
CA HIS A 283 4.09 -23.56 -3.84
C HIS A 283 3.09 -23.32 -4.96
N LEU A 284 3.21 -22.18 -5.63
CA LEU A 284 2.41 -21.78 -6.79
C LEU A 284 3.31 -21.19 -7.88
N ASP A 285 2.78 -21.06 -9.08
CA ASP A 285 3.51 -20.44 -10.19
C ASP A 285 3.47 -18.91 -10.12
N TRP A 286 4.61 -18.29 -10.41
CA TRP A 286 4.78 -16.85 -10.57
C TRP A 286 5.20 -16.52 -11.99
N ASN A 287 4.22 -16.27 -12.86
CA ASN A 287 4.47 -15.78 -14.22
C ASN A 287 4.31 -14.25 -14.30
N ARG A 288 4.54 -13.68 -15.49
CA ARG A 288 4.51 -12.22 -15.75
C ARG A 288 3.15 -11.56 -15.55
N ASN A 289 2.10 -12.35 -15.31
CA ASN A 289 0.71 -11.93 -15.25
C ASN A 289 0.09 -12.22 -13.88
N LYS A 290 0.92 -12.18 -12.81
CA LYS A 290 0.47 -12.41 -11.44
C LYS A 290 0.37 -11.12 -10.65
N ILE A 291 -0.68 -11.04 -9.83
CA ILE A 291 -0.84 -10.03 -8.80
C ILE A 291 -1.14 -10.74 -7.48
N LEU A 292 -0.21 -10.65 -6.53
CA LEU A 292 -0.43 -11.03 -5.15
C LEU A 292 -0.94 -9.83 -4.38
N ILE A 293 -2.05 -10.01 -3.67
CA ILE A 293 -2.56 -9.06 -2.69
C ILE A 293 -2.66 -9.81 -1.37
N VAL A 294 -2.03 -9.29 -0.33
CA VAL A 294 -2.19 -9.77 1.05
C VAL A 294 -2.61 -8.61 1.95
N HIS A 295 -3.40 -8.88 2.98
CA HIS A 295 -3.87 -7.85 3.88
C HIS A 295 -4.10 -8.38 5.31
N SER A 296 -4.00 -7.49 6.29
CA SER A 296 -4.44 -7.75 7.67
C SER A 296 -5.97 -7.77 7.76
N ASP A 297 -6.52 -8.18 8.90
CA ASP A 297 -7.96 -8.34 9.05
C ASP A 297 -8.74 -7.02 9.16
N GLY A 298 -8.03 -5.89 9.34
CA GLY A 298 -8.57 -4.54 9.21
C GLY A 298 -9.14 -4.20 7.83
N LEU A 299 -8.80 -5.00 6.81
CA LEU A 299 -9.51 -5.04 5.54
C LEU A 299 -10.55 -6.16 5.54
N LYS A 300 -11.80 -5.88 5.13
CA LYS A 300 -12.82 -6.92 4.91
C LYS A 300 -12.27 -7.95 3.90
N SER A 301 -12.50 -9.24 4.11
CA SER A 301 -11.96 -10.29 3.21
C SER A 301 -12.76 -10.50 1.91
N ARG A 302 -14.00 -9.99 1.86
CA ARG A 302 -14.92 -10.16 0.72
C ARG A 302 -14.81 -9.00 -0.28
N TRP A 303 -13.70 -8.95 -1.01
CA TRP A 303 -13.50 -8.06 -2.15
C TRP A 303 -13.12 -8.84 -3.40
N ASP A 304 -13.30 -8.26 -4.58
CA ASP A 304 -12.96 -8.88 -5.86
C ASP A 304 -12.45 -7.83 -6.84
N LEU A 305 -11.25 -8.04 -7.39
CA LEU A 305 -10.66 -7.14 -8.38
C LEU A 305 -11.49 -7.05 -9.68
N SER A 306 -12.29 -8.06 -10.01
CA SER A 306 -13.14 -8.03 -11.21
C SER A 306 -14.16 -6.90 -11.18
N ARG A 307 -14.49 -6.37 -9.99
CA ARG A 307 -15.40 -5.23 -9.81
C ARG A 307 -14.77 -3.88 -10.16
N TYR A 308 -13.46 -3.87 -10.40
CA TYR A 308 -12.67 -2.69 -10.68
C TYR A 308 -12.04 -2.78 -12.08
N PRO A 309 -12.76 -2.33 -13.12
CA PRO A 309 -12.28 -2.38 -14.49
C PRO A 309 -10.90 -1.73 -14.63
N ASN A 310 -9.97 -2.43 -15.29
CA ASN A 310 -8.60 -1.95 -15.55
C ASN A 310 -7.71 -1.68 -14.33
N LEU A 311 -8.17 -1.89 -13.09
CA LEU A 311 -7.38 -1.64 -11.88
C LEU A 311 -6.03 -2.40 -11.87
N SER A 312 -5.98 -3.60 -12.44
CA SER A 312 -4.73 -4.38 -12.56
C SER A 312 -3.62 -3.69 -13.36
N ARG A 313 -3.97 -2.72 -14.22
CA ARG A 313 -3.02 -1.94 -15.02
C ARG A 313 -2.31 -0.86 -14.21
N HIS A 314 -2.93 -0.39 -13.12
CA HIS A 314 -2.42 0.67 -12.25
C HIS A 314 -1.29 0.22 -11.32
N LEU A 315 -0.57 1.16 -10.72
CA LEU A 315 0.52 0.86 -9.80
C LEU A 315 0.03 0.04 -8.59
N PRO A 316 0.84 -0.88 -8.05
CA PRO A 316 0.45 -1.69 -6.89
C PRO A 316 -0.04 -0.86 -5.68
N THR A 317 0.54 0.32 -5.45
CA THR A 317 0.09 1.24 -4.40
C THR A 317 -1.32 1.75 -4.69
N THR A 318 -1.64 2.09 -5.94
CA THR A 318 -2.99 2.48 -6.36
C THR A 318 -4.00 1.35 -6.15
N ILE A 319 -3.62 0.10 -6.49
CA ILE A 319 -4.45 -1.09 -6.21
C ILE A 319 -4.70 -1.21 -4.70
N ALA A 320 -3.65 -1.09 -3.88
CA ALA A 320 -3.76 -1.15 -2.43
C ALA A 320 -4.66 -0.05 -1.87
N ALA A 321 -4.53 1.17 -2.40
CA ALA A 321 -5.30 2.36 -2.03
C ALA A 321 -6.79 2.21 -2.35
N VAL A 322 -7.14 1.69 -3.53
CA VAL A 322 -8.54 1.41 -3.90
C VAL A 322 -9.16 0.38 -2.95
N LEU A 323 -8.45 -0.72 -2.69
CA LEU A 323 -8.94 -1.75 -1.77
C LEU A 323 -9.10 -1.20 -0.35
N TYR A 324 -8.13 -0.46 0.17
CA TYR A 324 -8.21 0.19 1.46
C TYR A 324 -9.43 1.14 1.52
N LYS A 325 -9.61 2.02 0.52
CA LYS A 325 -10.71 2.99 0.46
C LYS A 325 -12.08 2.31 0.57
N ASP A 326 -12.28 1.23 -0.16
CA ASP A 326 -13.61 0.60 -0.31
C ASP A 326 -13.88 -0.49 0.73
N HIS A 327 -12.83 -1.06 1.33
CA HIS A 327 -12.95 -2.28 2.14
C HIS A 327 -12.28 -2.21 3.51
N SER A 328 -11.63 -1.11 3.88
CA SER A 328 -11.16 -0.93 5.26
C SER A 328 -12.35 -0.93 6.23
N ARG A 329 -12.17 -1.59 7.37
CA ARG A 329 -13.17 -1.64 8.44
C ARG A 329 -13.23 -0.34 9.23
N GLN A 330 -12.15 0.45 9.23
CA GLN A 330 -12.03 1.68 10.02
C GLN A 330 -12.21 1.46 11.54
N THR A 331 -12.03 0.23 12.01
CA THR A 331 -12.10 -0.16 13.41
C THR A 331 -10.82 -0.84 13.90
N ASP A 332 -9.87 -1.04 12.99
CA ASP A 332 -8.61 -1.72 13.24
C ASP A 332 -7.47 -1.14 12.39
N ASP A 333 -6.25 -1.53 12.72
CA ASP A 333 -5.08 -1.30 11.89
C ASP A 333 -5.29 -1.94 10.50
N THR A 334 -4.85 -1.28 9.42
CA THR A 334 -5.05 -1.81 8.07
C THR A 334 -3.76 -1.83 7.28
N LEU A 335 -3.34 -3.04 6.87
CA LEU A 335 -2.26 -3.30 5.93
C LEU A 335 -2.84 -3.94 4.66
N VAL A 336 -2.45 -3.40 3.51
CA VAL A 336 -2.65 -4.02 2.19
C VAL A 336 -1.31 -3.98 1.48
N LEU A 337 -0.75 -5.14 1.16
CA LEU A 337 0.51 -5.28 0.42
C LEU A 337 0.21 -5.93 -0.93
N VAL A 338 0.66 -5.28 -2.00
CA VAL A 338 0.43 -5.72 -3.38
C VAL A 338 1.77 -5.93 -4.06
N CYS A 339 1.98 -7.11 -4.63
CA CYS A 339 3.10 -7.41 -5.51
C CYS A 339 2.56 -7.79 -6.89
N LYS A 340 2.99 -7.07 -7.92
CA LYS A 340 2.54 -7.26 -9.30
C LYS A 340 3.74 -7.63 -10.17
N ALA A 341 3.64 -8.73 -10.91
CA ALA A 341 4.63 -9.06 -11.93
C ALA A 341 4.57 -8.02 -13.08
N LYS A 342 5.72 -7.68 -13.64
CA LYS A 342 5.82 -6.84 -14.84
C LYS A 342 6.04 -7.73 -16.07
N PRO A 343 5.46 -7.37 -17.22
CA PRO A 343 5.68 -8.07 -18.48
C PRO A 343 7.14 -8.02 -18.97
#